data_AF-A0AAU3T5B4-F1
#
_entry.id   AF-A0AAU3T5B4-F1
#
_cell.length_a   1.000
_cell.length_b   1.000
_cell.length_c   1.000
_cell.angle_alpha   90.00
_cell.angle_beta   90.00
_cell.angle_gamma   90.00
#
_symmetry.space_group_name_H-M   'P 1'
#
loop_
_entity.id
_entity.type
_entity.pdbx_description
1 polymer ?
#
loop_
_entity_poly.entity_id
_entity_poly.type
_entity_poly.pdbx_seq_one_letter_code
_entity_poly.pdbx_strand_id
1 'polypeptide(L)'
;MPPVTLHTLMSRTGQTHTVRWRPERVTASTARQLIRRGRRANAAVHVYETTDRAGTALHIAHVHFGPELYDGVDFVTDIYEIPTEALTSL
;
A
#
# COMPACT_ATOMS: atom_id res chain seq x y z
N MET A 1 -11.73 -14.96 4.30
CA MET A 1 -10.44 -14.37 3.93
C MET A 1 -10.03 -13.35 5.01
N PRO A 2 -8.81 -13.44 5.55
CA PRO A 2 -8.29 -12.43 6.46
C PRO A 2 -8.13 -11.08 5.76
N PRO A 3 -8.42 -9.95 6.43
CA PRO A 3 -8.36 -8.64 5.81
C PRO A 3 -6.91 -8.15 5.70
N VAL A 4 -6.61 -7.47 4.60
CA VAL A 4 -5.35 -6.74 4.36
C VAL A 4 -5.44 -5.39 5.06
N THR A 5 -4.34 -4.94 5.66
CA THR A 5 -4.25 -3.59 6.24
C THR A 5 -3.58 -2.66 5.24
N LEU A 6 -4.24 -1.56 4.89
CA LEU A 6 -3.70 -0.50 4.04
C LEU A 6 -3.34 0.72 4.89
N HIS A 7 -2.12 1.22 4.71
CA HIS A 7 -1.69 2.52 5.21
C HIS A 7 -1.37 3.45 4.04
N THR A 8 -1.94 4.65 4.05
CA THR A 8 -1.64 5.67 3.04
C THR A 8 -0.92 6.86 3.68
N LEU A 9 0.17 7.29 3.07
CA LEU A 9 0.91 8.50 3.39
C LEU A 9 0.89 9.42 2.18
N MET A 10 0.63 10.71 2.40
CA MET A 10 0.53 11.71 1.35
C MET A 10 1.29 12.96 1.74
N SER A 11 2.06 13.52 0.82
CA SER A 11 2.64 14.86 0.96
C SER A 11 2.20 15.73 -0.21
N ARG A 12 1.83 16.99 0.09
CA ARG A 12 1.33 17.95 -0.89
C ARG A 12 2.36 19.02 -1.18
N THR A 13 2.39 19.48 -2.42
CA THR A 13 3.28 20.55 -2.86
C THR A 13 3.05 21.80 -2.03
N GLY A 14 4.15 22.35 -1.49
CA GLY A 14 4.11 23.52 -0.62
C GLY A 14 3.68 23.25 0.82
N GLN A 15 3.48 21.98 1.22
CA GLN A 15 3.29 21.58 2.61
C GLN A 15 4.51 20.83 3.15
N THR A 16 5.01 21.25 4.31
CA THR A 16 6.14 20.59 5.00
C THR A 16 5.75 19.34 5.78
N HIS A 17 4.46 19.00 5.87
CA HIS A 17 3.97 17.86 6.63
C HIS A 17 3.45 16.75 5.72
N THR A 18 3.68 15.51 6.16
CA THR A 18 3.06 14.32 5.55
C THR A 18 1.78 14.00 6.30
N VAL A 19 0.68 13.88 5.57
CA VAL A 19 -0.59 13.40 6.11
C VAL A 19 -0.58 11.89 6.09
N ARG A 20 -0.74 11.28 7.26
CA ARG A 20 -0.92 9.83 7.41
C ARG A 20 -2.41 9.52 7.57
N TRP A 21 -2.95 8.73 6.67
CA TRP A 21 -4.31 8.21 6.79
C TRP A 21 -4.36 7.04 7.76
N ARG A 22 -5.50 6.90 8.43
CA ARG A 22 -5.74 5.79 9.36
C ARG A 22 -5.66 4.45 8.62
N PRO A 23 -5.21 3.38 9.28
CA PRO A 23 -5.19 2.05 8.67
C PRO A 23 -6.60 1.65 8.22
N GLU A 24 -6.74 1.25 6.96
CA GLU A 24 -7.99 0.75 6.40
C GLU A 24 -7.92 -0.77 6.25
N ARG A 25 -9.02 -1.46 6.56
CA ARG A 25 -9.15 -2.89 6.30
C ARG A 25 -9.76 -3.09 4.92
N VAL A 26 -9.01 -3.72 4.02
CA VAL A 26 -9.45 -4.04 2.66
C VAL A 26 -9.37 -5.55 2.41
N THR A 27 -10.07 -6.03 1.39
CA THR A 27 -9.95 -7.43 0.97
C THR A 27 -8.64 -7.65 0.20
N ALA A 28 -8.15 -8.89 0.16
CA ALA A 28 -6.95 -9.21 -0.64
C ALA A 28 -7.19 -8.99 -2.15
N SER A 29 -8.42 -9.18 -2.64
CA SER A 29 -8.79 -8.88 -4.03
C SER A 29 -8.70 -7.38 -4.34
N THR A 30 -9.21 -6.52 -3.45
CA THR A 30 -9.10 -5.06 -3.56
C THR A 30 -7.64 -4.62 -3.51
N ALA A 31 -6.86 -5.11 -2.55
CA ALA A 31 -5.43 -4.83 -2.45
C ALA A 31 -4.70 -5.21 -3.74
N ARG A 32 -4.95 -6.41 -4.28
CA ARG A 32 -4.36 -6.86 -5.55
C ARG A 32 -4.74 -5.96 -6.73
N GLN A 33 -5.99 -5.50 -6.80
CA GLN A 33 -6.44 -4.59 -7.84
C GLN A 33 -5.74 -3.22 -7.75
N LEU A 34 -5.62 -2.66 -6.54
CA LEU A 34 -4.95 -1.37 -6.32
C LEU A 34 -3.44 -1.46 -6.61
N ILE A 35 -2.75 -2.50 -6.15
CA ILE A 35 -1.34 -2.74 -6.48
C ILE A 35 -1.16 -2.88 -8.01
N ARG A 36 -2.05 -3.62 -8.68
CA ARG A 36 -2.02 -3.75 -10.14
C ARG A 36 -2.25 -2.41 -10.83
N ARG A 37 -3.13 -1.56 -10.31
CA ARG A 37 -3.34 -0.21 -10.81
C ARG A 37 -2.09 0.64 -10.65
N GLY A 38 -1.43 0.57 -9.50
CA GLY A 38 -0.14 1.26 -9.26
C GLY A 38 0.91 0.88 -10.30
N ARG A 39 1.09 -0.42 -10.56
CA ARG A 39 2.00 -0.91 -11.61
C ARG A 39 1.67 -0.35 -13.02
N ARG A 40 0.39 -0.20 -13.35
CA ARG A 40 -0.06 0.35 -14.64
C ARG A 40 0.13 1.86 -14.73
N ALA A 41 0.13 2.55 -13.61
CA ALA A 41 0.27 4.00 -13.52
C ALA A 41 1.74 4.44 -13.41
N ASN A 42 2.70 3.55 -13.72
CA ASN A 42 4.15 3.79 -13.55
C ASN A 42 4.58 4.18 -12.13
N ALA A 43 3.81 3.79 -11.12
CA ALA A 43 4.24 3.90 -9.73
C ALA A 43 5.38 2.92 -9.45
N ALA A 44 6.30 3.27 -8.55
CA ALA A 44 7.28 2.33 -8.05
C ALA A 44 6.58 1.34 -7.11
N VAL A 45 6.69 0.03 -7.40
CA VAL A 45 6.05 -1.03 -6.61
C VAL A 45 7.08 -2.02 -6.14
N HIS A 46 7.23 -2.13 -4.83
CA HIS A 46 8.09 -3.10 -4.16
C HIS A 46 7.26 -4.06 -3.32
N VAL A 47 7.62 -5.33 -3.29
CA VAL A 47 6.97 -6.35 -2.46
C VAL A 47 8.04 -7.04 -1.65
N TYR A 48 7.84 -7.08 -0.34
CA TYR A 48 8.75 -7.68 0.63
C TYR A 48 8.04 -8.81 1.36
N GLU A 49 8.75 -9.92 1.57
CA GLU A 49 8.30 -11.01 2.43
C GLU A 49 8.88 -10.79 3.83
N THR A 50 8.05 -10.86 4.86
CA THR A 50 8.47 -10.62 6.24
C THR A 50 7.52 -11.31 7.23
N THR A 51 7.73 -11.08 8.51
CA THR A 51 6.83 -11.50 9.59
C THR A 51 6.42 -10.32 10.46
N ASP A 52 5.21 -10.33 11.00
CA ASP A 52 4.82 -9.40 12.05
C ASP A 52 5.51 -9.72 13.39
N ARG A 53 5.22 -8.90 14.42
CA ARG A 53 5.74 -9.10 15.77
C ARG A 53 5.31 -10.42 16.42
N ALA A 54 4.20 -11.01 15.98
CA ALA A 54 3.68 -12.28 16.46
C ALA A 54 4.24 -13.49 15.69
N GLY A 55 5.06 -13.26 14.65
CA GLY A 55 5.60 -14.31 13.77
C GLY A 55 4.65 -14.71 12.63
N THR A 56 3.58 -13.96 12.40
CA THR A 56 2.67 -14.20 11.26
C THR A 56 3.39 -13.84 9.97
N ALA A 57 3.41 -14.75 8.99
CA ALA A 57 3.97 -14.47 7.67
C ALA A 57 3.15 -13.42 6.91
N LEU A 58 3.82 -12.39 6.41
CA LEU A 58 3.22 -11.27 5.70
C LEU A 58 3.97 -10.96 4.40
N HIS A 59 3.24 -10.44 3.42
CA HIS A 59 3.77 -9.70 2.29
C HIS A 59 3.48 -8.21 2.49
N ILE A 60 4.51 -7.38 2.51
CA ILE A 60 4.38 -5.93 2.51
C ILE A 60 4.52 -5.43 1.08
N ALA A 61 3.44 -4.93 0.49
CA ALA A 61 3.51 -4.22 -0.79
C ALA A 61 3.60 -2.71 -0.55
N HIS A 62 4.69 -2.10 -0.99
CA HIS A 62 4.89 -0.65 -1.00
C HIS A 62 4.66 -0.12 -2.42
N VAL A 63 3.67 0.74 -2.58
CA VAL A 63 3.35 1.43 -3.84
C VAL A 63 3.62 2.91 -3.66
N HIS A 64 4.59 3.43 -4.38
CA HIS A 64 4.98 4.83 -4.34
C HIS A 64 4.62 5.53 -5.66
N PHE A 65 3.66 6.44 -5.57
CA PHE A 65 3.27 7.34 -6.64
C PHE A 65 4.13 8.60 -6.53
N GLY A 66 5.02 8.78 -7.50
CA GLY A 66 5.87 9.97 -7.60
C GLY A 66 5.07 11.23 -7.95
N PRO A 67 5.76 12.38 -8.03
CA PRO A 67 5.13 13.63 -8.49
C PRO A 67 4.55 13.44 -9.89
N GLU A 68 3.59 14.29 -10.28
CA GLU A 68 2.88 14.30 -11.58
C GLU A 68 1.71 13.31 -11.72
N LEU A 69 1.60 12.31 -10.84
CA LEU A 69 0.45 11.38 -10.84
C LEU A 69 -0.82 12.00 -10.24
N TYR A 70 -0.65 12.98 -9.36
CA TYR A 70 -1.74 13.66 -8.66
C TYR A 70 -1.45 15.17 -8.62
N ASP A 71 -2.45 15.97 -8.96
CA ASP A 71 -2.33 17.43 -8.98
C ASP A 71 -2.15 18.00 -7.55
N GLY A 72 -1.13 18.85 -7.38
CA GLY A 72 -0.76 19.44 -6.07
C GLY A 72 -0.21 18.45 -5.03
N VAL A 73 0.29 17.29 -5.48
CA VAL A 73 0.81 16.24 -4.60
C VAL A 73 2.24 15.89 -4.98
N ASP A 74 3.15 15.96 -4.02
CA ASP A 74 4.55 15.61 -4.25
C ASP A 74 4.74 14.10 -4.29
N PHE A 75 4.03 13.38 -3.40
CA PHE A 75 3.94 11.93 -3.47
C PHE A 75 2.73 11.36 -2.71
N VAL A 76 2.34 10.16 -3.11
CA VAL A 76 1.49 9.26 -2.33
C VAL A 76 2.20 7.92 -2.17
N THR A 77 2.23 7.38 -0.97
CA THR A 77 2.72 6.03 -0.69
C THR A 77 1.59 5.23 -0.05
N ASP A 78 1.23 4.11 -0.67
CA ASP A 78 0.38 3.09 -0.07
C ASP A 78 1.25 1.92 0.40
N ILE A 79 0.98 1.42 1.59
CA ILE A 79 1.63 0.25 2.19
C ILE A 79 0.54 -0.76 2.53
N TYR A 80 0.58 -1.92 1.89
CA TYR A 80 -0.34 -3.02 2.12
C TYR A 80 0.37 -4.08 2.95
N GLU A 81 -0.11 -4.34 4.15
CA GLU A 81 0.28 -5.49 4.96
C GLU A 81 -0.69 -6.64 4.66
N ILE A 82 -0.23 -7.61 3.88
CA ILE A 82 -1.04 -8.71 3.37
C ILE A 82 -0.63 -9.99 4.10
N PRO A 83 -1.48 -10.59 4.94
CA PRO A 83 -1.20 -11.91 5.50
C PRO A 83 -0.97 -12.91 4.36
N THR A 84 0.08 -13.74 4.44
CA THR A 84 0.38 -14.69 3.36
C THR A 84 -0.80 -15.65 3.11
N GLU A 85 -1.52 -16.04 4.17
CA GLU A 85 -2.77 -16.83 4.07
C GLU A 85 -3.90 -16.12 3.30
N ALA A 86 -3.91 -14.77 3.26
CA ALA A 86 -4.89 -14.00 2.49
C ALA A 86 -4.63 -14.09 0.98
N LEU A 87 -3.42 -14.47 0.56
CA LEU A 87 -3.07 -14.70 -0.85
C LEU A 87 -3.49 -16.08 -1.36
N THR A 88 -3.57 -17.06 -0.45
CA THR A 88 -3.86 -18.47 -0.76
C THR A 88 -5.29 -18.88 -0.46
N SER A 89 -6.04 -18.08 0.28
CA SER A 89 -7.46 -18.33 0.53
C SER A 89 -8.27 -18.03 -0.73
N LEU A 90 -8.66 -19.09 -1.43
CA LEU A 90 -9.61 -19.10 -2.55
C LEU A 90 -11.05 -18.88 -2.05
#